data_AF-A0A3D5ZE66-F1
#
_entry.id   AF-A0A3D5ZE66-F1
#
_cell.length_a   1.000
_cell.length_b   1.000
_cell.length_c   1.000
_cell.angle_alpha   90.00
_cell.angle_beta   90.00
_cell.angle_gamma   90.00
#
_symmetry.space_group_name_H-M   'P 1'
#
loop_
_entity.id
_entity.type
_entity.pdbx_description
1 polymer ?
#
loop_
_entity_poly.entity_id
_entity_poly.type
_entity_poly.pdbx_seq_one_letter_code
_entity_poly.pdbx_strand_id
1 'polypeptide(L)' 'ELTTLIKQGYYNYAYALVEDGELDLSFVEGSHFQTENDFHIFTYDTNPNLGYDRVIGMYKTDTFNN' A
#
# COMPACT_ATOMS: atom_id res chain seq x y z
N GLU A 1 -18.86 -8.66 -16.73
CA GLU A 1 -17.89 -7.56 -16.94
C GLU A 1 -18.30 -6.34 -16.15
N LEU A 2 -17.34 -5.57 -15.66
CA LEU A 2 -17.57 -4.30 -14.96
C LEU A 2 -17.12 -3.16 -15.88
N THR A 3 -17.87 -2.05 -15.95
CA THR A 3 -17.51 -0.89 -16.78
C THR A 3 -17.29 0.33 -15.89
N THR A 4 -16.10 0.94 -16.00
CA THR A 4 -15.72 2.16 -15.28
C THR A 4 -15.18 3.19 -16.27
N LEU A 5 -15.59 4.44 -16.14
CA LEU A 5 -15.08 5.55 -16.95
C LEU A 5 -13.76 6.05 -16.36
N ILE A 6 -12.67 5.93 -17.12
CA ILE A 6 -11.34 6.46 -16.77
C ILE A 6 -10.90 7.44 -17.86
N LYS A 7 -10.10 8.44 -17.47
CA LYS A 7 -9.50 9.37 -18.42
C LYS A 7 -8.54 8.62 -19.35
N GLN A 8 -8.29 9.14 -20.55
CA GLN A 8 -7.25 8.57 -21.42
C GLN A 8 -5.86 8.70 -20.77
N GLY A 9 -5.12 7.60 -20.73
CA GLY A 9 -3.80 7.50 -20.10
C GLY A 9 -3.38 6.05 -19.85
N TYR A 10 -2.22 5.86 -19.24
CA TYR A 10 -1.72 4.56 -18.79
C TYR A 10 -2.14 4.33 -17.33
N TYR A 11 -2.66 3.14 -17.01
CA TYR A 11 -3.16 2.78 -15.68
C TYR A 11 -2.68 1.39 -15.28
N ASN A 12 -2.15 1.29 -14.06
CA ASN A 12 -1.97 0.02 -13.36
C ASN A 12 -3.24 -0.27 -12.56
N TYR A 13 -3.67 -1.53 -12.55
CA TYR A 13 -4.79 -2.02 -11.76
C TYR A 13 -4.45 -3.39 -11.19
N ALA A 14 -5.11 -3.77 -10.10
CA ALA A 14 -5.02 -5.09 -9.49
C ALA A 14 -6.41 -5.50 -9.03
N TYR A 15 -6.66 -6.80 -8.95
CA TYR A 15 -7.87 -7.34 -8.35
C TYR A 15 -7.58 -7.85 -6.94
N ALA A 16 -8.45 -7.49 -5.99
CA ALA A 16 -8.37 -8.00 -4.62
C ALA A 16 -9.68 -8.71 -4.27
N LEU A 17 -9.56 -9.83 -3.57
CA LEU A 17 -10.68 -10.48 -2.90
C LEU A 17 -10.90 -9.79 -1.56
N VAL A 18 -12.17 -9.62 -1.16
CA VAL A 18 -12.53 -9.12 0.17
C VAL A 18 -13.38 -10.17 0.85
N GLU A 19 -12.87 -10.74 1.94
CA GLU A 19 -13.58 -11.70 2.80
C GLU A 19 -13.58 -11.16 4.23
N ASP A 20 -14.77 -11.07 4.84
CA ASP A 20 -14.95 -10.60 6.22
C ASP A 20 -14.31 -9.23 6.55
N GLY A 21 -14.12 -8.39 5.53
CA GLY A 21 -13.51 -7.05 5.67
C GLY A 21 -11.99 -7.04 5.51
N GLU A 22 -11.36 -8.20 5.38
CA GLU A 22 -9.93 -8.35 5.09
C GLU A 22 -9.71 -8.39 3.58
N LEU A 23 -8.68 -7.70 3.11
CA LEU A 23 -8.33 -7.57 1.70
C LEU A 23 -7.21 -8.54 1.35
N ASP A 24 -7.47 -9.46 0.41
CA ASP A 24 -6.50 -10.43 -0.09
C ASP A 24 -6.19 -10.19 -1.58
N LEU A 25 -5.00 -9.63 -1.84
CA LEU A 25 -4.45 -9.46 -3.20
C LEU A 25 -3.91 -10.78 -3.77
N SER A 26 -3.50 -11.70 -2.91
CA SER A 26 -2.79 -12.92 -3.32
C SER A 26 -3.70 -13.94 -3.99
N PHE A 27 -5.01 -13.88 -3.74
CA PHE A 27 -5.97 -14.80 -4.34
C PHE A 27 -6.00 -14.73 -5.87
N VAL A 28 -5.92 -13.52 -6.45
CA VAL A 28 -5.93 -13.31 -7.91
C VAL A 28 -4.53 -13.03 -8.45
N GLU A 29 -3.75 -12.17 -7.79
CA GLU A 29 -2.45 -11.72 -8.28
C GLU A 29 -1.29 -12.64 -7.86
N GLY A 30 -1.52 -13.53 -6.88
CA GLY A 30 -0.48 -14.35 -6.26
C GLY A 30 0.41 -13.58 -5.28
N SER A 31 1.40 -14.28 -4.71
CA SER A 31 2.41 -13.69 -3.83
C SER A 31 3.79 -14.16 -4.25
N HIS A 32 4.56 -13.25 -4.85
CA HIS A 32 5.87 -13.54 -5.46
C HIS A 32 6.94 -12.68 -4.79
N PHE A 33 8.00 -13.32 -4.30
CA PHE A 33 9.09 -12.64 -3.59
C PHE A 33 9.86 -11.65 -4.49
N GLN A 34 9.94 -11.92 -5.79
CA GLN A 34 10.66 -11.11 -6.76
C GLN A 34 9.92 -9.83 -7.15
N THR A 35 8.66 -9.65 -6.73
CA THR A 35 7.88 -8.47 -7.09
C THR A 35 8.50 -7.21 -6.48
N GLU A 36 8.68 -6.20 -7.32
CA GLU A 36 9.11 -4.86 -6.90
C GLU A 36 7.99 -4.21 -6.08
N ASN A 37 8.24 -3.99 -4.80
CA ASN A 37 7.32 -3.31 -3.90
C ASN A 37 8.03 -2.14 -3.23
N ASP A 38 7.35 -1.00 -3.21
CA ASP A 38 7.78 0.19 -2.47
C ASP A 38 7.19 0.14 -1.05
N PHE A 39 8.04 0.27 -0.03
CA PHE A 39 7.64 0.36 1.36
C PHE A 39 7.95 1.74 1.94
N HIS A 40 6.97 2.29 2.65
CA HIS A 40 7.12 3.52 3.42
C HIS A 40 6.97 3.24 4.91
N ILE A 41 7.99 3.59 5.68
CA ILE A 41 8.02 3.46 7.14
C ILE A 41 7.88 4.86 7.73
N PHE A 42 6.83 5.07 8.53
CA PHE A 42 6.59 6.32 9.23
C PHE A 42 6.82 6.12 10.72
N THR A 43 7.64 6.98 11.32
CA THR A 43 7.87 6.98 12.77
C THR A 43 7.04 8.09 13.41
N TYR A 44 6.16 7.72 14.33
CA TYR A 44 5.30 8.65 15.05
C TYR A 44 5.79 8.85 16.49
N ASP A 45 5.72 10.09 16.95
CA ASP A 45 5.88 10.48 18.34
C ASP A 45 4.54 11.01 18.88
N THR A 46 3.94 10.23 19.78
CA THR A 46 2.67 10.56 20.43
C THR A 46 2.97 11.20 21.78
N ASN A 47 2.72 12.50 21.91
CA ASN A 47 2.86 13.20 23.17
C ASN A 47 1.49 13.35 23.85
N PRO A 48 1.28 12.78 25.05
CA PRO A 48 0.00 12.84 25.78
C PRO A 48 -0.52 14.27 26.03
N ASN A 49 0.38 15.26 26.08
CA ASN A 49 0.03 16.66 26.35
C ASN A 49 -0.34 17.44 25.09
N LEU A 50 0.06 16.97 23.91
CA LEU A 50 -0.15 17.69 22.65
C LEU A 50 -1.49 17.32 22.00
N GLY A 51 -2.04 16.13 22.30
CA GLY A 51 -3.33 15.69 21.77
C GLY A 51 -3.31 15.31 20.28
N TYR A 52 -2.12 15.14 19.69
CA TYR A 52 -1.94 14.65 18.32
C TYR A 52 -0.63 13.86 18.17
N ASP A 53 -0.60 13.02 17.14
CA ASP A 53 0.57 12.23 16.77
C ASP A 53 1.43 12.99 15.75
N ARG A 54 2.73 13.06 16.01
CA ARG A 54 3.70 13.73 15.13
C ARG A 54 4.46 12.71 14.32
N VAL A 55 4.48 12.87 12.99
CA VAL A 55 5.48 12.16 12.18
C VAL A 55 6.84 12.80 12.43
N ILE A 56 7.74 12.05 13.06
CA ILE A 56 9.12 12.50 13.34
C ILE A 56 10.14 11.95 12.35
N GLY A 57 9.73 11.01 11.49
CA GLY A 57 10.59 10.44 10.46
C GLY A 57 9.80 9.69 9.40
N MET A 58 10.36 9.65 8.19
CA MET A 58 9.87 8.85 7.07
C MET A 58 11.08 8.18 6.39
N TYR A 59 10.95 6.89 6.13
CA TYR A 59 11.93 6.12 5.38
C TYR A 59 11.24 5.41 4.22
N LYS A 60 11.81 5.53 3.02
CA LYS A 60 11.38 4.79 1.83
C LYS A 60 12.43 3.73 1.51
N THR A 61 11.98 2.51 1.25
CA THR A 61 12.80 1.40 0.76
C THR A 61 12.02 0.59 -0.25
N ASP A 62 12.70 -0.07 -1.16
CA ASP A 62 12.10 -0.99 -2.13
C ASP A 62 12.74 -2.38 -2.00
N THR A 63 12.14 -3.39 -2.65
CA THR A 63 12.66 -4.77 -2.63
C THR A 63 13.87 -5.00 -3.55
N PHE A 64 14.23 -4.03 -4.39
CA PHE A 64 15.28 -4.16 -5.40
C PHE A 64 16.66 -3.67 -4.92
N ASN A 65 16.69 -2.60 -4.12
CA ASN A 65 17.91 -1.90 -3.69
C ASN A 65 18.40 -2.27 -2.28
N ASN A 66 18.12 -3.49 -1.82
CA ASN A 66 18.59 -3.97 -0.52
C ASN A 66 20.09 -4.32 -0.53
#